data_AF-A0A836V4L5-F1
#
_entry.id   AF-A0A836V4L5-F1
#
_cell.length_a   1.000
_cell.length_b   1.000
_cell.length_c   1.000
_cell.angle_alpha   90.00
_cell.angle_beta   90.00
_cell.angle_gamma   90.00
#
_symmetry.space_group_name_H-M   'P 1'
#
loop_
_entity.id
_entity.type
_entity.pdbx_description
1 polymer ?
#
loop_
_entity_poly.entity_id
_entity_poly.type
_entity_poly.pdbx_seq_one_letter_code
_entity_poly.pdbx_strand_id
1 'polypeptide(L)'
;MKFSRRQLAKRDARGSMLFLCIAVLGVMLIIVGVAFSFYLVFFSHQHLQSRSEDLAMECARQLNENDHGGKINNLIGHSRELVFTSRELYYRTGNEEFRGLQGLAAQVLEQSRSGALLVAEDRNRYVDFSMEKLRKIVKESESRNQGGLFLTSFSAYGGEVVDLRVGDMDQLVSNVEASSGVYNLHSYDCQQKYVMTGKQGDLFVSNVNLKLPNEDSDLVFQLASLPAPVKGNAAPMRLTRGKGFKHSLILRDAGQDKTGKCVVIPSAVQVTMTMKVKQNVVGEFDSKTKTVNTACANGAWIEP
;
A
#
# COMPACT_ATOMS: atom_id res chain seq x y z
N MET A 1 14.98 -101.75 21.91
CA MET A 1 13.89 -100.77 22.10
C MET A 1 14.39 -99.39 21.70
N LYS A 2 13.83 -98.81 20.63
CA LYS A 2 14.20 -97.49 20.09
C LYS A 2 13.46 -96.41 20.87
N PHE A 3 14.18 -95.55 21.62
CA PHE A 3 13.59 -94.35 22.18
C PHE A 3 13.70 -93.19 21.18
N SER A 4 12.53 -92.68 20.81
CA SER A 4 12.33 -91.56 19.89
C SER A 4 12.89 -90.26 20.47
N ARG A 5 14.04 -89.80 19.97
CA ARG A 5 14.50 -88.42 20.14
C ARG A 5 13.81 -87.53 19.11
N ARG A 6 12.56 -87.13 19.38
CA ARG A 6 11.92 -85.98 18.74
C ARG A 6 11.14 -85.21 19.81
N GLN A 7 11.85 -84.42 20.61
CA GLN A 7 11.31 -83.18 21.13
C GLN A 7 11.90 -82.06 20.29
N LEU A 8 11.15 -81.70 19.24
CA LEU A 8 11.30 -80.45 18.53
C LEU A 8 11.27 -79.33 19.57
N ALA A 9 12.40 -78.65 19.71
CA ALA A 9 12.46 -77.36 20.38
C ALA A 9 11.45 -76.42 19.70
N LYS A 10 10.26 -76.29 20.28
CA LYS A 10 9.44 -75.09 20.14
C LYS A 10 10.21 -73.97 20.83
N ARG A 11 11.25 -73.46 20.17
CA ARG A 11 11.85 -72.18 20.52
C ARG A 11 10.75 -71.15 20.38
N ASP A 12 10.46 -70.49 21.48
CA ASP A 12 9.53 -69.38 21.59
C ASP A 12 9.66 -68.41 20.41
N ALA A 13 8.69 -68.45 19.50
CA ALA A 13 8.38 -67.35 18.60
C ALA A 13 7.53 -66.30 19.35
N ARG A 14 7.81 -66.07 20.64
CA ARG A 14 7.34 -64.87 21.34
C ARG A 14 8.26 -63.74 20.91
N GLY A 15 7.94 -63.13 19.77
CA GLY A 15 8.55 -61.86 19.38
C GLY A 15 8.53 -60.94 20.60
N SER A 16 9.71 -60.41 20.96
CA SER A 16 9.85 -59.66 22.20
C SER A 16 8.96 -58.41 22.12
N MET A 17 7.80 -58.46 22.80
CA MET A 17 6.83 -57.37 22.84
C MET A 17 7.48 -56.05 23.27
N LEU A 18 8.54 -56.12 24.07
CA LEU A 18 9.31 -54.96 24.51
C LEU A 18 10.00 -54.24 23.33
N PHE A 19 10.57 -54.97 22.36
CA PHE A 19 11.14 -54.36 21.14
C PHE A 19 10.05 -53.72 20.27
N LEU A 20 8.87 -54.35 20.17
CA LEU A 20 7.74 -53.77 19.43
C LEU A 20 7.25 -52.47 20.10
N CYS A 21 7.10 -52.45 21.42
CA CYS A 21 6.71 -51.25 22.16
C CYS A 21 7.73 -50.11 22.02
N ILE A 22 9.03 -50.40 22.08
CA ILE A 22 10.09 -49.41 21.86
C ILE A 22 10.07 -48.89 20.42
N ALA A 23 9.88 -49.76 19.43
CA ALA A 23 9.78 -49.36 18.04
C ALA A 23 8.57 -48.44 17.79
N VAL A 24 7.41 -48.77 18.37
CA VAL A 24 6.19 -47.94 18.27
C VAL A 24 6.38 -46.58 18.97
N LEU A 25 6.98 -46.55 20.16
CA LEU A 25 7.31 -45.31 20.86
C LEU A 25 8.32 -44.47 20.07
N GLY A 26 9.33 -45.10 19.48
CA GLY A 26 10.31 -44.42 18.63
C GLY A 26 9.65 -43.77 17.42
N VAL A 27 8.77 -44.49 16.72
CA VAL A 27 8.01 -43.94 15.58
C VAL A 27 7.09 -42.80 16.03
N MET A 28 6.39 -42.94 17.17
CA MET A 28 5.56 -41.87 17.72
C MET A 28 6.36 -40.61 18.04
N LEU A 29 7.53 -40.74 18.66
CA LEU A 29 8.41 -39.60 18.95
C LEU A 29 8.89 -38.91 17.67
N ILE A 30 9.21 -39.65 16.62
CA ILE A 30 9.59 -39.09 15.32
C ILE A 30 8.42 -38.30 14.72
N ILE A 31 7.21 -38.86 14.71
CA ILE A 31 6.01 -38.18 14.18
C ILE A 31 5.74 -36.89 14.94
N VAL A 32 5.81 -36.93 16.27
CA VAL A 32 5.63 -35.74 17.12
C VAL A 32 6.71 -34.70 16.86
N GLY A 33 7.98 -35.12 16.70
CA GLY A 33 9.09 -34.20 16.37
C GLY A 33 8.91 -33.49 15.03
N VAL A 34 8.45 -34.22 14.00
CA VAL A 34 8.13 -33.65 12.69
C VAL A 34 6.94 -32.69 12.77
N ALA A 35 5.86 -33.08 13.46
CA ALA A 35 4.69 -32.21 13.64
C ALA A 35 5.04 -30.92 14.38
N PHE A 36 5.83 -31.01 15.45
CA PHE A 36 6.32 -29.86 16.21
C PHE A 36 7.22 -28.95 15.36
N SER A 37 8.02 -29.55 14.47
CA SER A 37 8.85 -28.79 13.52
C SER A 37 8.01 -27.95 12.57
N PHE A 38 7.00 -28.55 11.93
CA PHE A 38 6.06 -27.81 11.09
C PHE A 38 5.35 -26.72 11.88
N TYR A 39 4.89 -27.02 13.10
CA TYR A 39 4.21 -26.05 13.95
C TYR A 39 5.07 -24.79 14.21
N LEU A 40 6.36 -24.94 14.53
CA LEU A 40 7.26 -23.81 14.76
C LEU A 40 7.48 -22.96 13.50
N VAL A 41 7.59 -23.59 12.33
CA VAL A 41 7.72 -22.88 11.05
C VAL A 41 6.43 -22.12 10.72
N PHE A 42 5.27 -22.76 10.88
CA PHE A 42 3.96 -22.11 10.68
C PHE A 42 3.75 -20.94 11.64
N PHE A 43 4.06 -21.13 12.93
CA PHE A 43 3.99 -20.07 13.93
C PHE A 43 4.86 -18.87 13.54
N SER A 44 6.08 -19.13 13.10
CA SER A 44 7.01 -18.10 12.65
C SER A 44 6.51 -17.38 11.39
N HIS A 45 5.96 -18.12 10.42
CA HIS A 45 5.36 -17.54 9.24
C HIS A 45 4.16 -16.63 9.58
N GLN A 46 3.25 -17.09 10.45
CA GLN A 46 2.09 -16.32 10.89
C GLN A 46 2.50 -15.04 11.63
N HIS A 47 3.53 -15.14 12.49
CA HIS A 47 4.09 -13.98 13.19
C HIS A 47 4.71 -12.96 12.23
N LEU A 48 5.46 -13.42 11.22
CA LEU A 48 6.01 -12.56 10.18
C LEU A 48 4.90 -11.91 9.34
N GLN A 49 3.85 -12.66 9.01
CA GLN A 49 2.71 -12.16 8.25
C GLN A 49 1.98 -11.05 9.02
N SER A 50 1.58 -11.30 10.27
CA SER A 50 0.90 -10.32 11.12
C SER A 50 1.71 -9.03 11.26
N ARG A 51 3.03 -9.14 11.48
CA ARG A 51 3.90 -7.96 11.56
C ARG A 51 3.99 -7.18 10.26
N SER A 52 4.07 -7.90 9.14
CA SER A 52 4.10 -7.26 7.83
C SER A 52 2.77 -6.59 7.47
N GLU A 53 1.66 -7.15 7.91
CA GLU A 53 0.32 -6.56 7.81
C GLU A 53 0.21 -5.29 8.65
N ASP A 54 0.61 -5.34 9.92
CA ASP A 54 0.62 -4.18 10.82
C ASP A 54 1.48 -3.05 10.27
N LEU A 55 2.69 -3.38 9.78
CA LEU A 55 3.59 -2.39 9.18
C LEU A 55 3.01 -1.79 7.90
N ALA A 56 2.40 -2.60 7.03
CA ALA A 56 1.76 -2.10 5.81
C ALA A 56 0.58 -1.17 6.15
N MET A 57 -0.24 -1.53 7.13
CA MET A 57 -1.35 -0.70 7.61
C MET A 57 -0.86 0.59 8.24
N GLU A 58 0.16 0.55 9.08
CA GLU A 58 0.73 1.77 9.69
C GLU A 58 1.31 2.70 8.63
N CYS A 59 1.97 2.16 7.60
CA CYS A 59 2.42 2.95 6.46
C CYS A 59 1.25 3.55 5.67
N ALA A 60 0.21 2.77 5.37
CA ALA A 60 -0.96 3.24 4.66
C ALA A 60 -1.74 4.32 5.43
N ARG A 61 -1.80 4.22 6.76
CA ARG A 61 -2.42 5.22 7.65
C ARG A 61 -1.80 6.60 7.48
N GLN A 62 -0.48 6.63 7.27
CA GLN A 62 0.29 7.88 7.17
C GLN A 62 0.16 8.55 5.80
N LEU A 63 -0.24 7.80 4.78
CA LEU A 63 -0.44 8.34 3.43
C LEU A 63 -1.64 9.29 3.30
N ASN A 64 -2.67 9.13 4.14
CA ASN A 64 -3.83 10.03 4.15
C ASN A 64 -4.31 10.32 5.59
N GLU A 65 -3.34 10.61 6.47
CA GLU A 65 -3.60 11.01 7.85
C GLU A 65 -4.50 12.27 7.89
N ASN A 66 -5.58 12.20 8.67
CA ASN A 66 -6.57 13.28 8.83
C ASN A 66 -7.13 13.83 7.50
N ASP A 67 -7.17 13.00 6.46
CA ASP A 67 -7.62 13.35 5.12
C ASP A 67 -6.82 14.48 4.43
N HIS A 68 -5.56 14.68 4.82
CA HIS A 68 -4.72 15.72 4.21
C HIS A 68 -4.53 15.53 2.70
N GLY A 69 -4.34 14.28 2.25
CA GLY A 69 -4.22 13.97 0.83
C GLY A 69 -5.50 14.33 0.07
N GLY A 70 -6.67 14.02 0.66
CA GLY A 70 -7.98 14.35 0.11
C GLY A 70 -8.19 15.85 -0.08
N LYS A 71 -7.88 16.63 0.96
CA LYS A 71 -8.00 18.09 0.96
C LYS A 71 -7.11 18.75 -0.07
N ILE A 72 -5.85 18.32 -0.17
CA ILE A 72 -4.93 18.82 -1.20
C ILE A 72 -5.48 18.48 -2.60
N ASN A 73 -6.04 17.29 -2.78
CA ASN A 73 -6.64 16.89 -4.06
C ASN A 73 -7.81 17.80 -4.45
N ASN A 74 -8.72 18.10 -3.50
CA ASN A 74 -9.83 19.04 -3.71
C ASN A 74 -9.33 20.46 -4.00
N LEU A 75 -8.30 20.94 -3.28
CA LEU A 75 -7.69 22.24 -3.55
C LEU A 75 -7.10 22.32 -4.96
N ILE A 76 -6.48 21.24 -5.47
CA ILE A 76 -6.00 21.19 -6.86
C ILE A 76 -7.18 21.32 -7.83
N GLY A 77 -8.28 20.58 -7.60
CA GLY A 77 -9.50 20.67 -8.41
C GLY A 77 -10.07 22.08 -8.44
N HIS A 78 -10.29 22.68 -7.26
CA HIS A 78 -10.84 24.04 -7.17
C HIS A 78 -9.89 25.11 -7.72
N SER A 79 -8.57 24.98 -7.51
CA SER A 79 -7.59 25.91 -8.08
C SER A 79 -7.63 25.89 -9.61
N ARG A 80 -7.83 24.70 -10.21
CA ARG A 80 -7.98 24.53 -11.66
C ARG A 80 -9.21 25.26 -12.18
N GLU A 81 -10.36 25.05 -11.53
CA GLU A 81 -11.61 25.72 -11.88
C GLU A 81 -11.50 27.24 -11.72
N LEU A 82 -10.84 27.70 -10.66
CA LEU A 82 -10.62 29.12 -10.40
C LEU A 82 -9.76 29.78 -11.48
N VAL A 83 -8.66 29.14 -11.92
CA VAL A 83 -7.83 29.66 -13.02
C VAL A 83 -8.65 29.78 -14.30
N PHE A 84 -9.39 28.72 -14.65
CA PHE A 84 -10.21 28.72 -15.87
C PHE A 84 -11.29 29.81 -15.83
N THR A 85 -12.03 29.93 -14.74
CA THR A 85 -13.09 30.93 -14.59
C THR A 85 -12.53 32.37 -14.54
N SER A 86 -11.37 32.57 -13.92
CA SER A 86 -10.67 33.86 -13.93
C SER A 86 -10.23 34.27 -15.33
N ARG A 87 -9.81 33.31 -16.16
CA ARG A 87 -9.46 33.54 -17.57
C ARG A 87 -10.69 33.93 -18.39
N GLU A 88 -11.81 33.22 -18.22
CA GLU A 88 -13.06 33.60 -18.88
C GLU A 88 -13.52 35.01 -18.46
N LEU A 89 -13.39 35.35 -17.17
CA LEU A 89 -13.70 36.67 -16.65
C LEU A 89 -12.83 37.75 -17.32
N TYR A 90 -11.52 37.52 -17.41
CA TYR A 90 -10.59 38.41 -18.09
C TYR A 90 -11.01 38.68 -19.54
N TYR A 91 -11.34 37.63 -20.31
CA TYR A 91 -11.81 37.80 -21.68
C TYR A 91 -13.13 38.56 -21.78
N ARG A 92 -14.12 38.28 -20.91
CA ARG A 92 -15.40 39.00 -20.91
C ARG A 92 -15.24 40.49 -20.61
N THR A 93 -14.31 40.84 -19.71
CA THR A 93 -14.01 42.25 -19.40
C THR A 93 -13.21 42.98 -20.48
N GLY A 94 -12.70 42.26 -21.49
CA GLY A 94 -12.05 42.85 -22.66
C GLY A 94 -13.02 43.52 -23.65
N ASN A 95 -14.33 43.29 -23.49
CA ASN A 95 -15.38 43.93 -24.30
C ASN A 95 -15.56 45.42 -23.90
N GLU A 96 -16.02 46.25 -24.84
CA GLU A 96 -16.16 47.71 -24.63
C GLU A 96 -17.00 48.08 -23.40
N GLU A 97 -18.02 47.28 -23.08
CA GLU A 97 -18.96 47.51 -21.98
C GLU A 97 -18.30 47.43 -20.58
N PHE A 98 -17.29 46.58 -20.41
CA PHE A 98 -16.66 46.32 -19.10
C PHE A 98 -15.15 46.61 -19.09
N ARG A 99 -14.65 47.35 -20.08
CA ARG A 99 -13.22 47.59 -20.28
C ARG A 99 -12.52 48.20 -19.06
N GLY A 100 -13.23 49.01 -18.27
CA GLY A 100 -12.70 49.58 -17.02
C GLY A 100 -12.35 48.54 -15.95
N LEU A 101 -12.94 47.34 -15.99
CA LEU A 101 -12.69 46.25 -15.05
C LEU A 101 -11.58 45.29 -15.51
N GLN A 102 -11.07 45.44 -16.73
CA GLN A 102 -10.10 44.51 -17.31
C GLN A 102 -8.81 44.41 -16.49
N GLY A 103 -8.35 45.53 -15.92
CA GLY A 103 -7.17 45.54 -15.04
C GLY A 103 -7.36 44.71 -13.78
N LEU A 104 -8.55 44.78 -13.16
CA LEU A 104 -8.88 43.98 -11.98
C LEU A 104 -9.02 42.49 -12.35
N ALA A 105 -9.65 42.18 -13.48
CA ALA A 105 -9.75 40.80 -13.95
C ALA A 105 -8.39 40.17 -14.28
N ALA A 106 -7.45 40.96 -14.82
CA ALA A 106 -6.07 40.53 -15.03
C ALA A 106 -5.37 40.20 -13.70
N GLN A 107 -5.56 41.03 -12.67
CA GLN A 107 -5.01 40.79 -11.35
C GLN A 107 -5.59 39.52 -10.71
N VAL A 108 -6.90 39.30 -10.82
CA VAL A 108 -7.55 38.07 -10.31
C VAL A 108 -6.99 36.84 -11.02
N LEU A 109 -6.85 36.89 -12.35
CA LEU A 109 -6.25 35.80 -13.13
C LEU A 109 -4.81 35.48 -12.68
N GLU A 110 -3.98 36.51 -12.50
CA GLU A 110 -2.60 36.31 -12.05
C GLU A 110 -2.52 35.73 -10.63
N GLN A 111 -3.40 36.19 -9.73
CA GLN A 111 -3.52 35.64 -8.37
C GLN A 111 -3.99 34.18 -8.40
N SER A 112 -4.94 33.84 -9.25
CA SER A 112 -5.42 32.46 -9.44
C SER A 112 -4.31 31.55 -9.97
N ARG A 113 -3.54 31.99 -10.96
CA ARG A 113 -2.38 31.25 -11.49
C ARG A 113 -1.29 31.05 -10.43
N SER A 114 -0.95 32.11 -9.69
CA SER A 114 -0.01 32.04 -8.57
C SER A 114 -0.49 31.10 -7.45
N GLY A 115 -1.79 31.12 -7.15
CA GLY A 115 -2.42 30.22 -6.17
C GLY A 115 -2.35 28.76 -6.61
N ALA A 116 -2.60 28.47 -7.89
CA ALA A 116 -2.46 27.12 -8.43
C ALA A 116 -1.02 26.58 -8.32
N LEU A 117 -0.02 27.44 -8.58
CA LEU A 117 1.40 27.08 -8.40
C LEU A 117 1.75 26.79 -6.93
N LEU A 118 1.22 27.59 -5.99
CA LEU A 118 1.41 27.37 -4.57
C LEU A 118 0.81 26.03 -4.11
N VAL A 119 -0.41 25.71 -4.54
CA VAL A 119 -1.07 24.43 -4.22
C VAL A 119 -0.27 23.24 -4.78
N ALA A 120 0.25 23.37 -6.02
CA ALA A 120 1.10 22.34 -6.61
C ALA A 120 2.42 22.16 -5.84
N GLU A 121 3.00 23.24 -5.31
CA GLU A 121 4.19 23.17 -4.46
C GLU A 121 3.89 22.48 -3.13
N ASP A 122 2.82 22.87 -2.43
CA ASP A 122 2.44 22.28 -1.15
C ASP A 122 2.10 20.80 -1.27
N ARG A 123 1.46 20.40 -2.37
CA ARG A 123 1.28 18.99 -2.72
C ARG A 123 2.62 18.25 -2.82
N ASN A 124 3.60 18.81 -3.51
CA ASN A 124 4.91 18.16 -3.65
C ASN A 124 5.63 18.06 -2.30
N ARG A 125 5.56 19.12 -1.47
CA ARG A 125 6.07 19.09 -0.09
C ARG A 125 5.40 18.01 0.75
N TYR A 126 4.08 17.86 0.63
CA TYR A 126 3.33 16.82 1.33
C TYR A 126 3.75 15.41 0.91
N VAL A 127 3.95 15.18 -0.40
CA VAL A 127 4.47 13.91 -0.91
C VAL A 127 5.85 13.60 -0.33
N ASP A 128 6.78 14.55 -0.41
CA ASP A 128 8.15 14.36 0.09
C ASP A 128 8.15 14.07 1.60
N PHE A 129 7.41 14.85 2.38
CA PHE A 129 7.22 14.64 3.82
C PHE A 129 6.63 13.26 4.15
N SER A 130 5.63 12.82 3.37
CA SER A 130 5.02 11.51 3.57
C SER A 130 6.02 10.38 3.31
N MET A 131 6.85 10.51 2.27
CA MET A 131 7.89 9.51 1.96
C MET A 131 8.97 9.44 3.06
N GLU A 132 9.36 10.59 3.62
CA GLU A 132 10.27 10.64 4.77
C GLU A 132 9.68 9.96 6.01
N LYS A 133 8.42 10.25 6.33
CA LYS A 133 7.69 9.57 7.43
C LYS A 133 7.67 8.05 7.24
N LEU A 134 7.37 7.56 6.04
CA LEU A 134 7.36 6.12 5.75
C LEU A 134 8.72 5.47 5.97
N ARG A 135 9.81 6.11 5.52
CA ARG A 135 11.17 5.62 5.77
C ARG A 135 11.46 5.56 7.27
N LYS A 136 11.02 6.57 8.04
CA LYS A 136 11.19 6.60 9.49
C LYS A 136 10.43 5.46 10.18
N ILE A 137 9.18 5.21 9.80
CA ILE A 137 8.36 4.12 10.36
C ILE A 137 9.01 2.75 10.12
N VAL A 138 9.52 2.51 8.91
CA VAL A 138 10.22 1.26 8.61
C VAL A 138 11.49 1.12 9.43
N LYS A 139 12.31 2.18 9.58
CA LYS A 139 13.51 2.15 10.43
C LYS A 139 13.18 1.88 11.89
N GLU A 140 12.12 2.52 12.42
CA GLU A 140 11.65 2.27 13.77
C GLU A 140 11.15 0.83 13.95
N SER A 141 10.41 0.30 12.98
CA SER A 141 9.94 -1.08 12.99
C SER A 141 11.11 -2.07 13.01
N GLU A 142 12.13 -1.87 12.16
CA GLU A 142 13.33 -2.72 12.14
C GLU A 142 14.11 -2.66 13.46
N SER A 143 14.24 -1.48 14.06
CA SER A 143 14.93 -1.32 15.35
C SER A 143 14.23 -2.06 16.49
N ARG A 144 12.89 -2.06 16.50
CA ARG A 144 12.09 -2.85 17.45
C ARG A 144 12.13 -4.35 17.18
N ASN A 145 12.44 -4.75 15.94
CA ASN A 145 12.33 -6.12 15.48
C ASN A 145 13.62 -6.95 15.64
N GLN A 146 14.61 -6.47 16.41
CA GLN A 146 15.86 -7.21 16.64
C GLN A 146 15.68 -8.46 17.53
N GLY A 147 14.50 -8.66 18.14
CA GLY A 147 14.18 -9.84 18.93
C GLY A 147 13.86 -11.07 18.07
N GLY A 148 14.67 -12.13 18.20
CA GLY A 148 14.41 -13.45 17.62
C GLY A 148 13.79 -14.43 18.61
N LEU A 149 13.13 -15.46 18.12
CA LEU A 149 12.71 -16.60 18.92
C LEU A 149 13.83 -17.64 18.92
N PHE A 150 14.47 -17.86 20.06
CA PHE A 150 15.55 -18.82 20.22
C PHE A 150 15.12 -19.95 21.17
N LEU A 151 14.99 -21.14 20.62
CA LEU A 151 14.80 -22.40 21.33
C LEU A 151 16.03 -23.30 21.06
N THR A 152 16.25 -24.31 21.91
CA THR A 152 17.43 -25.19 21.87
C THR A 152 17.69 -25.87 20.52
N SER A 153 16.67 -26.03 19.67
CA SER A 153 16.80 -26.63 18.34
C SER A 153 16.06 -25.84 17.24
N PHE A 154 15.73 -24.57 17.51
CA PHE A 154 15.02 -23.70 16.59
C PHE A 154 15.38 -22.23 16.83
N SER A 155 15.77 -21.51 15.79
CA SER A 155 15.98 -20.07 15.85
C SER A 155 15.29 -19.37 14.70
N ALA A 156 14.36 -18.46 15.02
CA ALA A 156 13.79 -17.51 14.07
C ALA A 156 14.35 -16.13 14.36
N TYR A 157 15.03 -15.53 13.38
CA TYR A 157 15.60 -14.20 13.51
C TYR A 157 14.51 -13.13 13.35
N GLY A 158 14.79 -11.89 13.75
CA GLY A 158 13.92 -10.75 13.49
C GLY A 158 13.55 -10.63 12.01
N GLY A 159 12.33 -10.19 11.73
CA GLY A 159 11.90 -9.94 10.35
C GLY A 159 12.54 -8.66 9.80
N GLU A 160 13.12 -8.73 8.61
CA GLU A 160 13.73 -7.58 7.93
C GLU A 160 12.81 -7.10 6.82
N VAL A 161 12.72 -5.77 6.64
CA VAL A 161 11.97 -5.19 5.51
C VAL A 161 12.89 -5.17 4.30
N VAL A 162 12.60 -6.03 3.33
CA VAL A 162 13.41 -6.17 2.12
C VAL A 162 12.98 -5.15 1.08
N ASP A 163 11.67 -5.05 0.83
CA ASP A 163 11.13 -4.11 -0.14
C ASP A 163 10.02 -3.27 0.47
N LEU A 164 10.06 -1.96 0.21
CA LEU A 164 9.01 -1.01 0.53
C LEU A 164 8.66 -0.25 -0.76
N ARG A 165 7.44 -0.46 -1.24
CA ARG A 165 6.95 0.18 -2.47
C ARG A 165 5.71 0.98 -2.14
N VAL A 166 5.61 2.16 -2.72
CA VAL A 166 4.42 3.02 -2.64
C VAL A 166 3.84 3.23 -4.02
N GLY A 167 2.55 3.45 -4.09
CA GLY A 167 1.86 3.69 -5.35
C GLY A 167 0.36 3.65 -5.13
N ASP A 168 -0.36 3.10 -6.09
CA ASP A 168 -1.82 3.15 -6.13
C ASP A 168 -2.40 1.79 -6.52
N MET A 169 -3.68 1.62 -6.22
CA MET A 169 -4.45 0.52 -6.78
C MET A 169 -5.06 0.91 -8.11
N ASP A 170 -5.07 -0.04 -9.04
CA ASP A 170 -5.69 0.11 -10.34
C ASP A 170 -7.17 0.49 -10.27
N GLN A 171 -7.61 1.26 -11.28
CA GLN A 171 -9.02 1.60 -11.53
C GLN A 171 -9.73 2.40 -10.42
N LEU A 172 -8.98 3.07 -9.56
CA LEU A 172 -9.54 4.00 -8.60
C LEU A 172 -9.78 5.37 -9.25
N VAL A 173 -10.91 6.00 -8.90
CA VAL A 173 -11.22 7.40 -9.23
C VAL A 173 -10.67 8.33 -8.15
N SER A 174 -10.54 9.61 -8.49
CA SER A 174 -10.20 10.67 -7.54
C SER A 174 -11.40 11.04 -6.66
N ASN A 175 -11.15 11.62 -5.49
CA ASN A 175 -12.20 12.16 -4.60
C ASN A 175 -12.73 13.52 -5.06
N VAL A 176 -12.18 14.07 -6.14
CA VAL A 176 -12.56 15.37 -6.68
C VAL A 176 -13.71 15.20 -7.66
N GLU A 177 -14.80 15.92 -7.38
CA GLU A 177 -15.96 16.01 -8.26
C GLU A 177 -15.66 16.92 -9.46
N ALA A 178 -16.11 16.52 -10.64
CA ALA A 178 -16.04 17.35 -11.83
C ALA A 178 -17.17 18.39 -11.78
N SER A 179 -16.83 19.66 -11.55
CA SER A 179 -17.83 20.72 -11.44
C SER A 179 -18.65 20.87 -12.71
N SER A 180 -19.96 20.68 -12.57
CA SER A 180 -20.95 20.96 -13.62
C SER A 180 -21.27 22.46 -13.73
N GLY A 181 -20.83 23.27 -12.75
CA GLY A 181 -21.11 24.72 -12.71
C GLY A 181 -20.37 25.52 -13.78
N VAL A 182 -19.25 25.00 -14.29
CA VAL A 182 -18.45 25.63 -15.35
C VAL A 182 -18.59 24.82 -16.63
N TYR A 183 -19.70 25.02 -17.35
CA TYR A 183 -20.10 24.20 -18.51
C TYR A 183 -19.01 24.00 -19.56
N ASN A 184 -18.26 25.06 -19.89
CA ASN A 184 -17.20 25.00 -20.90
C ASN A 184 -16.04 24.10 -20.45
N LEU A 185 -15.63 24.20 -19.18
CA LEU A 185 -14.57 23.38 -18.61
C LEU A 185 -15.01 21.91 -18.49
N HIS A 186 -16.21 21.69 -17.97
CA HIS A 186 -16.78 20.34 -17.86
C HIS A 186 -16.89 19.65 -19.23
N SER A 187 -17.37 20.37 -20.25
CA SER A 187 -17.45 19.86 -21.62
C SER A 187 -16.08 19.48 -22.17
N TYR A 188 -15.06 20.32 -21.92
CA TYR A 188 -13.68 20.02 -22.28
C TYR A 188 -13.16 18.78 -21.54
N ASP A 189 -13.43 18.65 -20.24
CA ASP A 189 -12.96 17.52 -19.42
C ASP A 189 -13.58 16.20 -19.86
N CYS A 190 -14.86 16.21 -20.24
CA CYS A 190 -15.54 15.07 -20.85
C CYS A 190 -14.91 14.68 -22.21
N GLN A 191 -14.57 15.66 -23.06
CA GLN A 191 -13.88 15.40 -24.33
C GLN A 191 -12.48 14.79 -24.14
N GLN A 192 -11.74 15.26 -23.14
CA GLN A 192 -10.42 14.74 -22.79
C GLN A 192 -10.47 13.41 -22.02
N LYS A 193 -11.67 12.90 -21.72
CA LYS A 193 -11.89 11.68 -20.90
C LYS A 193 -11.27 11.77 -19.51
N TYR A 194 -11.23 12.98 -18.96
CA TYR A 194 -10.81 13.21 -17.57
C TYR A 194 -11.91 12.88 -16.58
N VAL A 195 -13.17 12.89 -17.02
CA VAL A 195 -14.33 12.60 -16.19
C VAL A 195 -14.77 11.15 -16.39
N MET A 196 -15.02 10.45 -15.28
CA MET A 196 -15.69 9.18 -15.25
C MET A 196 -17.13 9.39 -14.76
N THR A 197 -18.07 9.32 -15.69
CA THR A 197 -19.50 9.48 -15.40
C THR A 197 -20.01 8.27 -14.61
N GLY A 198 -20.42 8.51 -13.37
CA GLY A 198 -20.89 7.49 -12.44
C GLY A 198 -22.34 7.70 -12.01
N LYS A 199 -22.91 6.69 -11.35
CA LYS A 199 -24.25 6.79 -10.75
C LYS A 199 -24.33 7.74 -9.55
N GLN A 200 -23.18 8.12 -8.98
CA GLN A 200 -23.07 8.91 -7.75
C GLN A 200 -22.51 10.32 -7.99
N GLY A 201 -22.37 10.71 -9.26
CA GLY A 201 -21.72 11.95 -9.66
C GLY A 201 -20.60 11.69 -10.65
N ASP A 202 -20.15 12.78 -11.25
CA ASP A 202 -19.05 12.81 -12.19
C ASP A 202 -17.75 13.04 -11.41
N LEU A 203 -16.88 12.04 -11.39
CA LEU A 203 -15.61 12.10 -10.67
C LEU A 203 -14.45 12.14 -11.65
N PHE A 204 -13.36 12.81 -11.28
CA PHE A 204 -12.16 12.79 -12.11
C PHE A 204 -11.44 11.43 -12.07
N VAL A 205 -10.86 11.06 -13.20
CA VAL A 205 -9.90 9.95 -13.30
C VAL A 205 -8.65 10.29 -12.50
N SER A 206 -8.12 9.31 -11.76
CA SER A 206 -6.94 9.49 -10.92
C SER A 206 -5.63 9.44 -11.71
N ASN A 207 -4.56 9.99 -11.11
CA ASN A 207 -3.18 9.92 -11.62
C ASN A 207 -3.00 10.52 -13.02
N VAL A 208 -3.87 11.45 -13.40
CA VAL A 208 -3.79 12.21 -14.65
C VAL A 208 -3.53 13.68 -14.34
N ASN A 209 -2.72 14.33 -15.19
CA ASN A 209 -2.59 15.78 -15.19
C ASN A 209 -3.77 16.39 -15.95
N LEU A 210 -4.69 17.02 -15.22
CA LEU A 210 -5.87 17.70 -15.77
C LEU A 210 -5.47 19.03 -16.41
N LYS A 211 -4.87 18.98 -17.61
CA LYS A 211 -4.46 20.20 -18.29
C LYS A 211 -5.65 21.13 -18.55
N LEU A 212 -5.42 22.43 -18.40
CA LEU A 212 -6.34 23.45 -18.88
C LEU A 212 -6.14 23.69 -20.38
N PRO A 213 -7.17 24.14 -21.11
CA PRO A 213 -7.04 24.51 -22.51
C PRO A 213 -6.20 25.78 -22.70
N ASN A 214 -5.68 25.97 -23.91
CA ASN A 214 -5.07 27.22 -24.38
C ASN A 214 -3.86 27.71 -23.53
N GLU A 215 -3.89 28.99 -23.14
CA GLU A 215 -2.81 29.76 -22.51
C GLU A 215 -2.44 29.27 -21.10
N ASP A 216 -3.31 28.51 -20.45
CA ASP A 216 -3.10 27.99 -19.09
C ASP A 216 -2.65 26.51 -19.08
N SER A 217 -2.29 25.98 -20.26
CA SER A 217 -1.81 24.59 -20.42
C SER A 217 -0.41 24.32 -19.84
N ASP A 218 0.28 25.38 -19.42
CA ASP A 218 1.56 25.35 -18.73
C ASP A 218 1.43 24.88 -17.26
N LEU A 219 0.26 25.08 -16.66
CA LEU A 219 -0.03 24.67 -15.29
C LEU A 219 -0.26 23.15 -15.18
N VAL A 220 0.03 22.62 -13.99
CA VAL A 220 -0.01 21.19 -13.69
C VAL A 220 -1.01 20.91 -12.57
N PHE A 221 -2.06 20.16 -12.89
CA PHE A 221 -3.13 19.79 -11.96
C PHE A 221 -3.21 18.27 -11.85
N GLN A 222 -2.36 17.69 -11.01
CA GLN A 222 -2.25 16.23 -10.88
C GLN A 222 -3.07 15.72 -9.72
N LEU A 223 -4.17 15.03 -10.04
CA LEU A 223 -5.02 14.42 -9.03
C LEU A 223 -4.52 13.04 -8.61
N ALA A 224 -4.64 12.75 -7.32
CA ALA A 224 -4.27 11.47 -6.72
C ALA A 224 -5.42 10.45 -6.76
N SER A 225 -5.06 9.17 -6.61
CA SER A 225 -5.98 8.03 -6.58
C SER A 225 -6.60 7.81 -5.19
N LEU A 226 -7.36 8.79 -4.71
CA LEU A 226 -8.05 8.70 -3.41
C LEU A 226 -9.55 8.46 -3.63
N PRO A 227 -10.13 7.32 -3.19
CA PRO A 227 -11.52 7.01 -3.47
C PRO A 227 -12.46 7.97 -2.72
N ALA A 228 -13.43 8.52 -3.46
CA ALA A 228 -14.52 9.34 -2.92
C ALA A 228 -15.41 8.55 -1.94
N PRO A 229 -16.14 9.21 -1.03
CA PRO A 229 -17.07 8.57 -0.12
C PRO A 229 -18.28 8.03 -0.88
N VAL A 230 -18.70 6.81 -0.53
CA VAL A 230 -19.89 6.19 -1.08
C VAL A 230 -21.01 6.27 -0.05
N LYS A 231 -22.10 6.96 -0.36
CA LYS A 231 -23.23 7.19 0.56
C LYS A 231 -22.78 7.78 1.91
N GLY A 232 -21.88 8.76 1.86
CA GLY A 232 -21.36 9.44 3.05
C GLY A 232 -20.34 8.64 3.87
N ASN A 233 -19.87 7.49 3.37
CA ASN A 233 -18.85 6.68 4.03
C ASN A 233 -17.57 6.65 3.21
N ALA A 234 -16.48 7.20 3.78
CA ALA A 234 -15.15 7.05 3.22
C ALA A 234 -14.70 5.58 3.33
N ALA A 235 -13.98 5.08 2.31
CA ALA A 235 -13.44 3.74 2.36
C ALA A 235 -12.47 3.61 3.54
N PRO A 236 -12.58 2.59 4.40
CA PRO A 236 -11.62 2.40 5.48
C PRO A 236 -10.26 2.00 4.91
N MET A 237 -9.22 2.30 5.67
CA MET A 237 -7.90 1.70 5.48
C MET A 237 -8.03 0.18 5.57
N ARG A 238 -7.42 -0.54 4.64
CA ARG A 238 -7.57 -1.99 4.55
C ARG A 238 -6.37 -2.67 3.92
N LEU A 239 -6.14 -3.91 4.34
CA LEU A 239 -5.29 -4.83 3.61
C LEU A 239 -6.00 -5.25 2.32
N THR A 240 -5.25 -5.35 1.25
CA THR A 240 -5.72 -5.80 -0.06
C THR A 240 -4.77 -6.80 -0.67
N ARG A 241 -5.25 -7.54 -1.66
CA ARG A 241 -4.38 -8.37 -2.50
C ARG A 241 -3.55 -7.44 -3.38
N GLY A 242 -2.26 -7.74 -3.55
CA GLY A 242 -1.37 -6.96 -4.42
C GLY A 242 -1.73 -6.99 -5.92
N LYS A 243 -2.80 -7.68 -6.32
CA LYS A 243 -3.29 -7.69 -7.70
C LYS A 243 -3.85 -6.30 -8.03
N GLY A 244 -3.26 -5.64 -9.03
CA GLY A 244 -3.61 -4.28 -9.42
C GLY A 244 -2.85 -3.19 -8.66
N PHE A 245 -1.89 -3.55 -7.79
CA PHE A 245 -0.98 -2.56 -7.21
C PHE A 245 0.02 -2.09 -8.28
N LYS A 246 0.03 -0.78 -8.55
CA LYS A 246 1.01 -0.12 -9.41
C LYS A 246 1.92 0.72 -8.55
N HIS A 247 3.21 0.38 -8.52
CA HIS A 247 4.19 1.14 -7.76
C HIS A 247 4.57 2.41 -8.54
N SER A 248 4.58 3.53 -7.83
CA SER A 248 5.04 4.84 -8.31
C SER A 248 6.46 5.13 -7.84
N LEU A 249 6.83 4.61 -6.66
CA LEU A 249 8.17 4.78 -6.09
C LEU A 249 8.55 3.55 -5.26
N ILE A 250 9.83 3.17 -5.35
CA ILE A 250 10.44 2.17 -4.49
C ILE A 250 11.26 2.91 -3.44
N LEU A 251 10.86 2.80 -2.18
CA LEU A 251 11.54 3.43 -1.05
C LEU A 251 12.65 2.54 -0.47
N ARG A 252 12.50 1.22 -0.60
CA ARG A 252 13.49 0.23 -0.19
C ARG A 252 13.48 -0.94 -1.17
N ASP A 253 14.66 -1.41 -1.53
CA ASP A 253 14.86 -2.52 -2.44
C ASP A 253 16.03 -3.37 -1.96
N ALA A 254 15.82 -4.68 -1.85
CA ALA A 254 16.82 -5.62 -1.34
C ALA A 254 17.43 -5.22 0.02
N GLY A 255 16.63 -4.61 0.90
CA GLY A 255 17.04 -4.17 2.23
C GLY A 255 17.79 -2.84 2.27
N GLN A 256 17.97 -2.15 1.13
CA GLN A 256 18.64 -0.85 1.06
C GLN A 256 17.66 0.28 0.74
N ASP A 257 17.77 1.39 1.46
CA ASP A 257 16.99 2.60 1.18
C ASP A 257 17.30 3.13 -0.23
N LYS A 258 16.25 3.48 -0.98
CA LYS A 258 16.34 4.08 -2.30
C LYS A 258 15.85 5.53 -2.27
N THR A 259 16.57 6.37 -3.01
CA THR A 259 16.18 7.75 -3.29
C THR A 259 15.34 7.79 -4.55
N GLY A 260 14.27 8.57 -4.52
CA GLY A 260 13.44 8.84 -5.67
C GLY A 260 12.33 9.80 -5.30
N LYS A 261 11.65 10.32 -6.31
CA LYS A 261 10.55 11.28 -6.17
C LYS A 261 9.27 10.63 -6.65
N CYS A 262 8.20 10.81 -5.90
CA CYS A 262 6.87 10.38 -6.32
C CYS A 262 6.17 11.59 -6.96
N VAL A 263 5.62 11.39 -8.15
CA VAL A 263 4.92 12.48 -8.87
C VAL A 263 3.50 12.64 -8.35
N VAL A 264 2.89 11.62 -7.76
CA VAL A 264 1.51 11.65 -7.22
C VAL A 264 1.49 11.32 -5.73
N ILE A 265 0.45 11.78 -5.03
CA ILE A 265 0.20 11.32 -3.65
C ILE A 265 -0.19 9.85 -3.75
N PRO A 266 0.63 8.92 -3.22
CA PRO A 266 0.30 7.51 -3.30
C PRO A 266 -0.85 7.18 -2.35
N SER A 267 -1.71 6.25 -2.75
CA SER A 267 -2.85 5.77 -1.97
C SER A 267 -2.65 4.37 -1.40
N ALA A 268 -1.55 3.69 -1.72
CA ALA A 268 -1.26 2.34 -1.29
C ALA A 268 0.23 2.10 -1.03
N VAL A 269 0.50 1.15 -0.14
CA VAL A 269 1.85 0.68 0.22
C VAL A 269 1.90 -0.84 0.08
N GLN A 270 3.00 -1.35 -0.46
CA GLN A 270 3.35 -2.76 -0.46
C GLN A 270 4.64 -2.97 0.32
N VAL A 271 4.56 -3.80 1.35
CA VAL A 271 5.67 -4.17 2.22
C VAL A 271 6.03 -5.62 1.97
N THR A 272 7.31 -5.87 1.75
CA THR A 272 7.88 -7.21 1.66
C THR A 272 8.81 -7.42 2.85
N MET A 273 8.47 -8.39 3.70
CA MET A 273 9.33 -8.79 4.82
C MET A 273 9.90 -10.18 4.59
N THR A 274 11.12 -10.39 5.10
CA THR A 274 11.71 -11.73 5.14
C THR A 274 12.24 -12.07 6.51
N MET A 275 12.26 -13.36 6.81
CA MET A 275 12.79 -13.90 8.05
C MET A 275 13.61 -15.15 7.77
N LYS A 276 14.73 -15.29 8.45
CA LYS A 276 15.53 -16.52 8.44
C LYS A 276 15.07 -17.41 9.59
N VAL A 277 14.82 -18.68 9.29
CA VAL A 277 14.40 -19.70 10.24
C VAL A 277 15.40 -20.86 10.13
N LYS A 278 16.09 -21.15 11.23
CA LYS A 278 16.97 -22.31 11.34
C LYS A 278 16.38 -23.32 12.31
N GLN A 279 16.46 -24.59 11.96
CA GLN A 279 15.92 -25.68 12.77
C GLN A 279 16.83 -26.90 12.72
N ASN A 280 16.98 -27.58 13.87
CA ASN A 280 17.81 -28.78 14.06
C ASN A 280 17.03 -29.97 14.66
N VAL A 281 15.70 -30.00 14.58
CA VAL A 281 14.86 -31.02 15.26
C VAL A 281 14.86 -32.38 14.56
N VAL A 282 14.87 -32.40 13.23
CA VAL A 282 14.86 -33.64 12.40
C VAL A 282 16.02 -33.65 11.40
N GLY A 283 16.99 -32.75 11.59
CA GLY A 283 18.07 -32.43 10.63
C GLY A 283 18.27 -30.92 10.57
N GLU A 284 19.42 -30.49 10.04
CA GLU A 284 19.71 -29.06 9.82
C GLU A 284 18.86 -28.54 8.65
N PHE A 285 18.02 -27.55 8.95
CA PHE A 285 17.13 -26.90 8.00
C PHE A 285 17.29 -25.38 8.14
N ASP A 286 17.78 -24.73 7.09
CA ASP A 286 17.81 -23.27 6.97
C ASP A 286 16.81 -22.85 5.90
N SER A 287 15.85 -22.01 6.27
CA SER A 287 14.80 -21.53 5.37
C SER A 287 14.61 -20.04 5.50
N LYS A 288 14.36 -19.39 4.36
CA LYS A 288 14.01 -17.98 4.28
C LYS A 288 12.52 -17.86 3.97
N THR A 289 11.75 -17.40 4.94
CA THR A 289 10.34 -17.10 4.78
C THR A 289 10.17 -15.69 4.24
N LYS A 290 9.26 -15.49 3.27
CA LYS A 290 8.94 -14.20 2.67
C LYS A 290 7.43 -13.95 2.77
N THR A 291 7.03 -12.74 3.15
CA THR A 291 5.64 -12.28 3.11
C THR A 291 5.57 -10.98 2.30
N VAL A 292 4.46 -10.80 1.57
CA VAL A 292 4.19 -9.59 0.79
C VAL A 292 2.78 -9.15 1.11
N ASN A 293 2.65 -7.98 1.71
CA ASN A 293 1.37 -7.40 2.10
C ASN A 293 1.17 -6.05 1.45
N THR A 294 -0.04 -5.78 0.99
CA THR A 294 -0.42 -4.51 0.38
C THR A 294 -1.55 -3.90 1.20
N ALA A 295 -1.43 -2.61 1.53
CA ALA A 295 -2.43 -1.85 2.27
C ALA A 295 -2.83 -0.61 1.48
N CYS A 296 -4.12 -0.33 1.44
CA CYS A 296 -4.68 0.92 0.91
C CYS A 296 -4.90 1.90 2.06
N ALA A 297 -4.59 3.17 1.83
CA ALA A 297 -5.01 4.27 2.68
C ALA A 297 -6.55 4.37 2.70
N ASN A 298 -7.05 5.11 3.69
CA ASN A 298 -8.45 5.51 3.73
C ASN A 298 -8.82 6.36 2.50
N GLY A 299 -10.09 6.30 2.13
CA GLY A 299 -10.69 7.24 1.18
C GLY A 299 -10.65 8.66 1.69
N ALA A 300 -11.03 9.58 0.81
CA ALA A 300 -10.99 11.01 1.05
C ALA A 300 -12.38 11.63 0.89
N TRP A 301 -12.64 12.70 1.63
CA TRP A 301 -13.89 13.44 1.50
C TRP A 301 -13.88 14.32 0.24
N ILE A 302 -15.08 14.61 -0.29
CA ILE A 302 -15.25 15.49 -1.47
C ILE A 302 -15.15 16.97 -1.03
N GLU A 303 -15.44 17.26 0.24
CA GLU A 303 -15.37 18.62 0.79
C GLU A 303 -13.95 18.92 1.33
N PRO A 304 -13.41 20.13 1.08
CA PRO A 304 -12.09 20.56 1.58
C PRO A 304 -12.03 20.81 3.10
#